data_AF-A0A9W2UP70-F1
#
_entry.id   AF-A0A9W2UP70-F1
#
_cell.length_a   1.000
_cell.length_b   1.000
_cell.length_c   1.000
_cell.angle_alpha   90.00
_cell.angle_beta   90.00
_cell.angle_gamma   90.00
#
_symmetry.space_group_name_H-M   'P 1'
#
loop_
_entity.id
_entity.type
_entity.pdbx_description
1 polymer ?
#
loop_
_entity_poly.entity_id
_entity_poly.type
_entity_poly.pdbx_seq_one_letter_code
_entity_poly.pdbx_strand_id
1 'polypeptide(L)'
;MSGNGAVWGRVRGRLRAFPERLAACRAEAAAYGRCVQASTAPGGRLTKDLCVQEFEALRSCFAAACACCPQEPSAILMCHSSRKAKTTPRGGL
;
A
#
# COMPACT_ATOMS: atom_id res chain seq x y z
N MET A 1 -13.06 -30.63 15.52
CA MET A 1 -12.50 -29.27 15.66
C MET A 1 -13.46 -28.28 15.04
N SER A 2 -13.91 -27.26 15.79
CA SER A 2 -14.95 -26.33 15.34
C SER A 2 -14.47 -25.46 14.19
N GLY A 3 -15.17 -25.49 13.05
CA GLY A 3 -14.88 -24.69 11.85
C GLY A 3 -14.80 -23.17 12.12
N ASN A 4 -15.46 -22.71 13.19
CA ASN A 4 -15.38 -21.31 13.62
C ASN A 4 -13.94 -20.91 13.99
N GLY A 5 -13.17 -21.79 14.66
CA GLY A 5 -11.77 -21.51 15.03
C GLY A 5 -10.87 -21.26 13.81
N ALA A 6 -11.10 -22.02 12.72
CA ALA A 6 -10.37 -21.87 11.47
C ALA A 6 -10.74 -20.58 10.71
N VAL A 7 -12.01 -20.16 10.73
CA VAL A 7 -12.47 -18.89 10.14
C VAL A 7 -11.85 -17.70 10.86
N TRP A 8 -11.94 -17.65 12.20
CA TRP A 8 -11.35 -16.58 13.01
C TRP A 8 -9.81 -16.58 12.96
N GLY A 9 -9.19 -17.75 12.75
CA GLY A 9 -7.75 -17.87 12.48
C GLY A 9 -7.33 -17.14 11.20
N ARG A 10 -8.06 -17.36 10.08
CA ARG A 10 -7.78 -16.69 8.80
C ARG A 10 -8.00 -15.18 8.87
N VAL A 11 -9.06 -14.71 9.52
CA VAL A 11 -9.33 -13.27 9.69
C VAL A 11 -8.22 -12.59 10.49
N ARG A 12 -7.81 -13.16 11.63
CA ARG A 12 -6.70 -12.61 12.42
C ARG A 12 -5.37 -12.65 11.67
N GLY A 13 -5.13 -13.68 10.86
CA GLY A 13 -3.97 -13.73 9.97
C GLY A 13 -3.94 -12.57 8.97
N ARG A 14 -5.09 -12.26 8.35
CA ARG A 14 -5.21 -11.10 7.44
C ARG A 14 -4.95 -9.77 8.15
N LEU A 15 -5.53 -9.56 9.33
CA LEU A 15 -5.33 -8.33 10.11
C LEU A 15 -3.86 -8.14 10.51
N ARG A 16 -3.15 -9.22 10.88
CA ARG A 16 -1.72 -9.15 11.21
C ARG A 16 -0.83 -8.89 9.99
N ALA A 17 -1.19 -9.41 8.82
CA ALA A 17 -0.41 -9.20 7.60
C ALA A 17 -0.68 -7.84 6.92
N PHE A 18 -1.75 -7.15 7.30
CA PHE A 18 -2.16 -5.89 6.67
C PHE A 18 -1.14 -4.75 6.85
N PRO A 19 -0.60 -4.48 8.06
CA PRO A 19 0.43 -3.46 8.25
C PRO A 19 1.68 -3.72 7.40
N GLU A 20 2.15 -4.97 7.35
CA GLU A 20 3.32 -5.38 6.55
C GLU A 20 3.09 -5.14 5.04
N ARG A 21 1.87 -5.39 4.56
CA ARG A 21 1.51 -5.12 3.15
C ARG A 21 1.49 -3.63 2.85
N LEU A 22 0.97 -2.81 3.75
CA LEU A 22 0.97 -1.35 3.58
C LEU A 22 2.36 -0.74 3.74
N ALA A 23 3.24 -1.35 4.53
CA ALA A 23 4.63 -0.91 4.66
C ALA A 23 5.38 -0.93 3.32
N ALA A 24 4.99 -1.81 2.38
CA ALA A 24 5.54 -1.81 1.02
C ALA A 24 5.21 -0.54 0.22
N CYS A 25 4.16 0.19 0.60
CA CYS A 25 3.73 1.46 -0.02
C CYS A 25 4.29 2.70 0.71
N ARG A 26 5.28 2.51 1.60
CA ARG A 26 5.86 3.58 2.42
C ARG A 26 6.46 4.71 1.57
N ALA A 27 7.02 4.39 0.40
CA ALA A 27 7.61 5.39 -0.49
C ALA A 27 6.56 6.36 -1.04
N GLU A 28 5.46 5.84 -1.56
CA GLU A 28 4.32 6.62 -2.04
C GLU A 28 3.66 7.41 -0.90
N ALA A 29 3.55 6.80 0.29
CA ALA A 29 3.00 7.47 1.48
C ALA A 29 3.87 8.65 1.92
N ALA A 30 5.19 8.49 1.88
CA ALA A 30 6.13 9.55 2.20
C ALA A 30 6.08 10.69 1.17
N ALA A 31 5.90 10.39 -0.12
CA ALA A 31 5.73 11.41 -1.16
C ALA A 31 4.46 12.26 -0.92
N TYR A 32 3.32 11.60 -0.68
CA TYR A 32 2.07 12.29 -0.36
C TYR A 32 2.20 13.14 0.91
N GLY A 33 2.79 12.58 1.97
CA GLY A 33 3.02 13.31 3.23
C GLY A 33 3.91 14.55 3.05
N ARG A 34 4.95 14.48 2.22
CA ARG A 34 5.79 15.64 1.90
C ARG A 34 5.02 16.73 1.16
N CYS A 35 4.21 16.36 0.17
CA CYS A 35 3.37 17.33 -0.55
C CYS A 35 2.38 18.04 0.38
N VAL A 36 1.71 17.27 1.25
CA VAL A 36 0.76 17.82 2.23
C VAL A 36 1.49 18.75 3.21
N GLN A 37 2.61 18.31 3.79
CA GLN A 37 3.39 19.13 4.71
C GLN A 37 3.85 20.44 4.08
N ALA A 38 4.39 20.39 2.86
CA ALA A 38 4.80 21.59 2.12
C ALA A 38 3.61 22.54 1.88
N SER A 39 2.44 21.99 1.56
CA SER A 39 1.21 22.76 1.31
C SER A 39 0.60 23.37 2.58
N THR A 40 0.92 22.82 3.75
CA THR A 40 0.49 23.33 5.08
C THR A 40 1.56 24.17 5.78
N ALA A 41 2.68 24.47 5.13
CA ALA A 41 3.69 25.38 5.65
C ALA A 41 3.07 26.77 5.95
N PRO A 42 3.67 27.61 6.80
CA PRO A 42 3.13 28.94 7.12
C PRO A 42 2.85 29.75 5.84
N GLY A 43 1.60 30.21 5.69
CA GLY A 43 1.13 30.91 4.48
C GLY A 43 0.65 29.99 3.33
N GLY A 44 0.84 28.69 3.46
CA GLY A 44 0.33 27.68 2.54
C GLY A 44 -1.15 27.37 2.79
N ARG A 45 -1.85 26.93 1.73
CA ARG A 45 -3.24 26.48 1.80
C ARG A 45 -3.38 25.16 1.06
N LEU A 46 -3.63 24.10 1.81
CA LEU A 46 -3.96 22.80 1.24
C LEU A 46 -5.33 22.87 0.56
N THR A 47 -5.36 22.58 -0.74
CA THR A 47 -6.59 22.35 -1.50
C THR A 47 -6.67 20.88 -1.90
N LYS A 48 -7.88 20.38 -2.16
CA LYS A 48 -8.15 18.96 -2.41
C LYS A 48 -7.26 18.34 -3.49
N ASP A 49 -7.01 19.08 -4.57
CA ASP A 49 -6.35 18.55 -5.77
C ASP A 49 -4.85 18.86 -5.84
N LEU A 50 -4.31 19.57 -4.83
CA LEU A 50 -2.91 20.03 -4.80
C LEU A 50 -1.89 18.88 -4.77
N CYS A 51 -2.22 17.78 -4.06
CA CYS A 51 -1.39 16.58 -3.93
C CYS A 51 -2.04 15.35 -4.59
N VAL A 52 -2.82 15.56 -5.65
CA VAL A 52 -3.64 14.49 -6.26
C VAL A 52 -2.78 13.40 -6.89
N GLN A 53 -1.64 13.75 -7.48
CA GLN A 53 -0.75 12.79 -8.15
C GLN A 53 -0.11 11.83 -7.14
N GLU A 54 0.39 12.36 -6.02
CA GLU A 54 0.96 11.55 -4.93
C GLU A 54 -0.11 10.70 -4.26
N PHE A 55 -1.32 11.24 -4.11
CA PHE A 55 -2.45 10.51 -3.57
C PHE A 55 -2.88 9.34 -4.47
N GLU A 56 -2.94 9.53 -5.78
CA GLU A 56 -3.28 8.49 -6.75
C GLU A 56 -2.23 7.37 -6.76
N ALA A 57 -0.94 7.73 -6.70
CA ALA A 57 0.14 6.75 -6.59
C ALA A 57 0.02 5.92 -5.30
N LEU A 58 -0.25 6.57 -4.17
CA LEU A 58 -0.46 5.91 -2.87
C LEU A 58 -1.69 4.99 -2.88
N ARG A 59 -2.83 5.50 -3.37
CA ARG A 59 -4.08 4.74 -3.49
C ARG A 59 -3.90 3.51 -4.37
N SER A 60 -3.21 3.65 -5.50
CA SER A 60 -2.94 2.55 -6.42
C SER A 60 -2.06 1.48 -5.77
N CYS A 61 -1.06 1.88 -4.99
CA CYS A 61 -0.24 0.94 -4.22
C CYS A 61 -1.07 0.18 -3.18
N PHE A 62 -1.93 0.87 -2.42
CA PHE A 62 -2.81 0.22 -1.44
C PHE A 62 -3.76 -0.78 -2.10
N ALA A 63 -4.36 -0.42 -3.24
CA ALA A 63 -5.21 -1.34 -3.99
C ALA A 63 -4.45 -2.60 -4.40
N ALA A 64 -3.22 -2.48 -4.91
CA ALA A 64 -2.38 -3.63 -5.27
C ALA A 64 -1.96 -4.48 -4.05
N ALA A 65 -1.55 -3.84 -2.94
CA ALA A 65 -1.12 -4.51 -1.72
C ALA A 65 -2.27 -5.29 -1.04
N CYS A 66 -3.49 -4.76 -1.12
CA CYS A 66 -4.71 -5.39 -0.62
C CYS A 66 -5.25 -6.47 -1.57
N ALA A 67 -5.18 -6.27 -2.89
CA ALA A 67 -5.55 -7.26 -3.89
C ALA A 67 -4.71 -8.54 -3.79
N CYS A 68 -3.44 -8.41 -3.37
CA CYS A 68 -2.58 -9.55 -3.07
C CYS A 68 -3.00 -10.38 -1.85
N CYS A 69 -4.13 -10.14 -1.19
CA CYS A 69 -4.62 -11.04 -0.14
C CYS A 69 -4.97 -12.40 -0.79
N PRO A 70 -4.21 -13.47 -0.48
CA PRO A 70 -4.48 -14.76 -1.07
C PRO A 70 -5.80 -15.28 -0.50
N GLN A 71 -6.79 -15.38 -1.37
CA GLN A 71 -7.89 -16.33 -1.21
C GLN A 71 -7.48 -17.73 -1.74
N GLU A 72 -6.29 -17.85 -2.36
CA GLU A 72 -5.76 -19.09 -2.92
C GLU A 72 -4.21 -19.06 -2.94
N PRO A 73 -3.50 -20.15 -2.55
CA PRO A 73 -2.03 -20.23 -2.51
C PRO A 73 -1.29 -19.85 -3.82
N SER A 74 -1.91 -20.02 -4.99
CA SER A 74 -1.25 -19.71 -6.28
C SER A 74 -1.02 -18.21 -6.52
N ALA A 75 -1.79 -17.33 -5.87
CA ALA A 75 -1.67 -15.88 -6.02
C ALA A 75 -0.41 -15.28 -5.35
N ILE A 76 0.23 -16.03 -4.43
CA ILE A 76 1.37 -15.56 -3.65
C ILE A 76 2.61 -15.38 -4.54
N LEU A 77 2.80 -16.23 -5.54
CA LEU A 77 3.95 -16.19 -6.45
C LEU A 77 3.88 -15.00 -7.42
N MET A 78 2.68 -14.68 -7.94
CA MET A 78 2.49 -13.51 -8.82
C MET A 78 2.74 -12.19 -8.08
N CYS A 79 2.33 -12.10 -6.82
CA CYS A 79 2.54 -10.92 -5.97
C CYS A 79 4.01 -10.67 -5.62
N HIS A 80 4.85 -11.70 -5.55
CA HIS A 80 6.30 -11.51 -5.37
C HIS A 80 6.97 -10.96 -6.63
N SER A 81 6.57 -11.41 -7.82
CA SER A 81 7.09 -10.90 -9.10
C SER A 81 6.68 -9.44 -9.36
N SER A 82 5.42 -9.05 -9.12
CA SER A 82 5.00 -7.65 -9.29
C SER A 82 5.68 -6.71 -8.29
N ARG A 83 6.01 -7.19 -7.08
CA ARG A 83 6.78 -6.41 -6.09
C ARG A 83 8.25 -6.25 -6.46
N LYS A 84 8.91 -7.27 -7.04
CA LYS A 84 10.25 -7.12 -7.64
C LYS A 84 10.27 -6.09 -8.78
N ALA A 85 9.24 -6.06 -9.62
CA ALA A 85 9.17 -5.12 -10.73
C ALA A 85 9.02 -3.64 -10.29
N LYS A 86 8.39 -3.37 -9.14
CA LYS A 86 8.16 -2.01 -8.64
C LYS A 86 9.26 -1.48 -7.70
N THR A 87 10.10 -2.36 -7.14
CA THR A 87 11.22 -1.99 -6.24
C THR A 87 12.52 -1.66 -6.96
N THR A 88 12.60 -1.87 -8.28
CA THR A 88 13.70 -1.32 -9.07
C THR A 88 13.53 0.20 -9.15
N PRO A 89 14.47 1.00 -8.62
CA PRO A 89 14.42 2.44 -8.83
C PRO A 89 14.50 2.66 -10.34
N ARG A 90 13.51 3.34 -10.92
CA ARG A 90 13.69 3.98 -12.23
C ARG A 90 14.72 5.10 -12.03
N GLY A 91 16.00 4.73 -12.03
CA GLY A 91 17.09 5.66 -12.27
C GLY A 91 16.90 6.19 -13.68
N GLY A 92 16.58 7.48 -13.78
CA GLY A 92 16.71 8.22 -15.02
C GLY A 92 18.17 8.24 -15.43
N LEU A 93 18.42 8.02 -16.72
CA LEU A 93 19.55 8.65 -17.40
C LEU A 93 19.28 10.14 -17.48
#